data_AF-A0A238XVR7-F1
#
_entry.id   AF-A0A238XVR7-F1
#
_cell.length_a   1.000
_cell.length_b   1.000
_cell.length_c   1.000
_cell.angle_alpha   90.00
_cell.angle_beta   90.00
_cell.angle_gamma   90.00
#
_symmetry.space_group_name_H-M   'P 1'
#
loop_
_entity.id
_entity.type
_entity.pdbx_description
1 polymer ?
#
loop_
_entity_poly.entity_id
_entity_poly.type
_entity_poly.pdbx_seq_one_letter_code
_entity_poly.pdbx_strand_id
1 'polypeptide(L)'
;MQIAPGWKSERGLSAQRTFRLAASLTVCYSLSMKHSAFTHIVAKSCRIPEKTVAIFVRNLKEAGLVTSGARGVNAPEMTVMDLTRTLIALCATDRPSDAVSALNRYRAATCGFAAKAELDGKQIEIGEIGETFEDHLCNLLSAHFNVLRKSGGSIEVFQNIPAAIIRVFGGTVYFQSTLTDDEQNNSWIEDRNGSPYPVVRGIAAVRSISASDLREMAILFFLEREDGTTWEDMVASGNAAEIAARHVFGVGQEDKS
;
A
#
# COMPACT_ATOMS: atom_id res chain seq x y z
N MET A 1 19.95 -53.03 -31.75
CA MET A 1 19.10 -52.19 -32.62
C MET A 1 18.22 -51.36 -31.69
N GLN A 2 18.63 -50.11 -31.46
CA GLN A 2 18.00 -49.17 -30.53
C GLN A 2 16.69 -48.64 -31.14
N ILE A 3 15.62 -48.64 -30.36
CA ILE A 3 14.37 -47.95 -30.70
C ILE A 3 14.24 -46.82 -29.68
N ALA A 4 14.01 -45.62 -30.21
CA ALA A 4 14.05 -44.31 -29.55
C ALA A 4 13.11 -44.16 -28.34
N PRO A 5 13.40 -43.23 -27.41
CA PRO A 5 12.48 -42.90 -26.32
C PRO A 5 11.29 -42.10 -26.82
N GLY A 6 10.10 -42.60 -26.47
CA GLY A 6 8.82 -41.96 -26.73
C GLY A 6 8.63 -40.66 -25.94
N TRP A 7 8.05 -39.70 -26.65
CA TRP A 7 7.33 -38.56 -26.09
C TRP A 7 6.42 -38.99 -24.93
N LYS A 8 6.66 -38.43 -23.74
CA LYS A 8 5.68 -38.37 -22.65
C LYS A 8 5.05 -36.98 -22.64
N SER A 9 3.75 -36.93 -22.96
CA SER A 9 2.86 -35.85 -22.57
C SER A 9 2.36 -36.11 -21.14
N GLU A 10 2.51 -35.15 -20.23
CA GLU A 10 1.79 -35.01 -18.95
C GLU A 10 2.30 -33.70 -18.34
N ARG A 11 1.67 -32.54 -18.55
CA ARG A 11 0.45 -32.07 -17.88
C ARG A 11 0.35 -32.55 -16.43
N GLY A 12 1.12 -31.90 -15.55
CA GLY A 12 0.92 -31.97 -14.11
C GLY A 12 2.06 -31.31 -13.34
N LEU A 13 1.74 -30.22 -12.62
CA LEU A 13 2.50 -29.64 -11.49
C LEU A 13 3.76 -28.83 -11.91
N SER A 14 3.91 -27.54 -11.57
CA SER A 14 3.63 -26.94 -10.27
C SER A 14 2.86 -25.61 -10.35
N ALA A 15 1.73 -25.59 -9.65
CA ALA A 15 1.01 -24.39 -9.22
C ALA A 15 1.70 -23.70 -8.02
N GLN A 16 3.01 -23.94 -7.84
CA GLN A 16 3.86 -23.33 -6.81
C GLN A 16 4.71 -22.19 -7.36
N ARG A 17 4.36 -21.63 -8.51
CA ARG A 17 4.67 -20.21 -8.76
C ARG A 17 3.70 -19.40 -7.93
N THR A 18 4.04 -19.37 -6.64
CA THR A 18 3.69 -18.40 -5.63
C THR A 18 3.53 -17.05 -6.29
N PHE A 19 2.60 -16.27 -5.75
CA PHE A 19 2.26 -14.90 -6.10
C PHE A 19 3.48 -13.95 -6.09
N ARG A 20 4.46 -14.17 -6.98
CA ARG A 20 5.33 -13.14 -7.55
C ARG A 20 4.47 -12.34 -8.55
N LEU A 21 3.35 -11.80 -8.08
CA LEU A 21 2.62 -10.82 -8.87
C LEU A 21 3.31 -9.49 -8.63
N ALA A 22 4.12 -9.10 -9.62
CA ALA A 22 4.70 -7.79 -9.85
C ALA A 22 6.00 -7.37 -9.13
N ALA A 23 6.56 -8.13 -8.18
CA ALA A 23 7.84 -7.74 -7.53
C ALA A 23 9.11 -7.93 -8.40
N SER A 24 8.99 -8.49 -9.62
CA SER A 24 10.08 -8.61 -10.60
C SER A 24 9.79 -7.82 -11.88
N LEU A 25 9.17 -6.66 -11.76
CA LEU A 25 9.31 -5.59 -12.74
C LEU A 25 9.97 -4.43 -12.01
N THR A 26 11.30 -4.37 -12.13
CA THR A 26 12.09 -3.15 -12.00
C THR A 26 11.57 -2.17 -13.04
N VAL A 27 10.46 -1.55 -12.71
CA VAL A 27 9.78 -0.54 -13.47
C VAL A 27 9.44 0.55 -12.46
N CYS A 28 10.50 1.24 -12.05
CA CYS A 28 10.38 2.56 -11.45
C CYS A 28 9.87 3.52 -12.54
N TYR A 29 8.59 3.44 -12.91
CA TYR A 29 7.94 4.52 -13.65
C TYR A 29 7.35 5.48 -12.63
N SER A 30 7.79 6.73 -12.75
CA SER A 30 7.45 7.87 -11.91
C SER A 30 5.93 8.03 -11.79
N LEU A 31 5.35 7.42 -10.76
CA LEU A 31 4.04 7.78 -10.23
C LEU A 31 4.20 9.16 -9.63
N SER A 32 3.46 10.14 -10.15
CA SER A 32 3.81 11.53 -9.97
C SER A 32 2.57 12.41 -9.96
N MET A 33 2.23 12.89 -8.76
CA MET A 33 1.09 13.78 -8.54
C MET A 33 1.57 15.14 -8.01
N LYS A 34 0.93 16.24 -8.42
CA LYS A 34 1.23 17.55 -7.83
C LYS A 34 0.96 17.56 -6.32
N HIS A 35 1.81 18.26 -5.58
CA HIS A 35 1.73 18.32 -4.11
C HIS A 35 0.37 18.82 -3.57
N SER A 36 -0.29 19.75 -4.27
CA SER A 36 -1.62 20.25 -3.88
C SER A 36 -2.69 19.17 -4.01
N ALA A 37 -2.76 18.46 -5.15
CA ALA A 37 -3.68 17.34 -5.32
C ALA A 37 -3.39 16.22 -4.32
N PHE A 38 -2.11 15.90 -4.12
CA PHE A 38 -1.68 14.93 -3.12
C PHE A 38 -2.21 15.26 -1.72
N THR A 39 -2.00 16.50 -1.26
CA THR A 39 -2.44 16.93 0.07
C THR A 39 -3.96 16.88 0.17
N HIS A 40 -4.66 17.34 -0.87
CA HIS A 40 -6.11 17.36 -0.92
C HIS A 40 -6.70 15.95 -0.84
N ILE A 41 -6.20 14.99 -1.63
CA ILE A 41 -6.75 13.63 -1.61
C ILE A 41 -6.48 12.91 -0.30
N VAL A 42 -5.27 13.03 0.25
CA VAL A 42 -4.93 12.43 1.54
C VAL A 42 -5.82 13.00 2.64
N ALA A 43 -6.01 14.33 2.66
CA ALA A 43 -6.88 15.00 3.62
C ALA A 43 -8.34 14.54 3.51
N LYS A 44 -8.88 14.48 2.29
CA LYS A 44 -10.24 14.04 2.00
C LYS A 44 -10.46 12.58 2.43
N SER A 45 -9.61 11.66 1.96
CA SER A 45 -9.78 10.23 2.22
C SER A 45 -9.51 9.87 3.68
N CYS A 46 -8.55 10.52 4.34
CA CYS A 46 -8.30 10.31 5.78
C CYS A 46 -9.24 11.11 6.69
N ARG A 47 -10.05 12.02 6.13
CA ARG A 47 -10.92 12.96 6.87
C ARG A 47 -10.15 13.82 7.87
N ILE A 48 -8.97 14.26 7.47
CA ILE A 48 -8.07 15.12 8.26
C ILE A 48 -8.03 16.50 7.58
N PRO A 49 -8.00 17.62 8.34
CA PRO A 49 -7.86 18.93 7.73
C PRO A 49 -6.62 19.03 6.83
N GLU A 50 -6.76 19.61 5.63
CA GLU A 50 -5.65 19.76 4.66
C GLU A 50 -4.43 20.44 5.28
N LYS A 51 -4.65 21.46 6.12
CA LYS A 51 -3.57 22.15 6.84
C LYS A 51 -2.76 21.20 7.71
N THR A 52 -3.41 20.24 8.37
CA THR A 52 -2.72 19.23 9.20
C THR A 52 -1.90 18.31 8.33
N VAL A 53 -2.47 17.77 7.24
CA VAL A 53 -1.73 16.91 6.29
C VAL A 53 -0.54 17.67 5.70
N ALA A 54 -0.70 18.93 5.33
CA ALA A 54 0.37 19.76 4.81
C ALA A 54 1.53 19.93 5.81
N ILE A 55 1.25 20.04 7.12
CA ILE A 55 2.30 20.10 8.16
C ILE A 55 3.02 18.75 8.26
N PHE A 56 2.29 17.63 8.25
CA PHE A 56 2.91 16.29 8.23
C PHE A 56 3.85 16.13 7.02
N VAL A 57 3.34 16.41 5.81
CA VAL A 57 4.13 16.32 4.57
C VAL A 57 5.34 17.25 4.62
N ARG A 58 5.18 18.48 5.12
CA ARG A 58 6.29 19.41 5.29
C ARG A 58 7.38 18.85 6.22
N ASN A 59 7.01 18.34 7.38
CA ASN A 59 7.96 17.78 8.35
C ASN A 59 8.71 16.58 7.74
N LEU A 60 7.99 15.73 6.98
CA LEU A 60 8.61 14.62 6.26
C LEU A 60 9.55 15.09 5.13
N LYS A 61 9.22 16.17 4.41
CA LYS A 61 10.07 16.77 3.37
C LYS A 61 11.36 17.33 3.97
N GLU A 62 11.25 18.08 5.06
CA GLU A 62 12.40 18.65 5.77
C GLU A 62 13.34 17.54 6.29
N ALA A 63 12.80 16.38 6.64
CA ALA A 63 13.57 15.19 7.02
C ALA A 63 14.11 14.36 5.84
N GLY A 64 13.85 14.75 4.58
CA GLY A 64 14.24 13.98 3.39
C GLY A 64 13.52 12.63 3.25
N LEU A 65 12.38 12.46 3.93
CA LEU A 65 11.60 11.21 3.91
C LEU A 65 10.55 11.20 2.82
N VAL A 66 10.14 12.36 2.30
CA VAL A 66 9.31 12.42 1.09
C VAL A 66 9.91 13.38 0.08
N THR A 67 9.55 13.19 -1.19
CA THR A 67 10.13 13.92 -2.31
C THR A 67 10.09 15.43 -2.08
N SER A 68 11.24 16.07 -2.24
CA SER A 68 11.45 17.52 -2.13
C SER A 68 12.30 18.02 -3.29
N GLY A 69 12.22 19.31 -3.62
CA GLY A 69 12.81 19.84 -4.86
C GLY A 69 12.43 21.29 -5.12
N ALA A 70 12.64 21.73 -6.36
CA ALA A 70 12.48 23.13 -6.77
C ALA A 70 11.04 23.66 -6.56
N ARG A 71 10.87 24.98 -6.62
CA ARG A 71 9.54 25.62 -6.56
C ARG A 71 9.07 26.00 -7.97
N GLY A 72 7.76 26.17 -8.14
CA GLY A 72 7.15 26.63 -9.39
C GLY A 72 6.98 25.49 -10.40
N VAL A 73 7.21 25.78 -11.68
CA VAL A 73 6.98 24.84 -12.80
C VAL A 73 7.82 23.56 -12.67
N ASN A 74 8.93 23.60 -11.94
CA ASN A 74 9.82 22.46 -11.71
C ASN A 74 9.62 21.81 -10.33
N ALA A 75 8.47 22.03 -9.68
CA ALA A 75 8.18 21.38 -8.41
C ALA A 75 8.14 19.86 -8.60
N PRO A 76 8.81 19.08 -7.73
CA PRO A 76 8.80 17.64 -7.86
C PRO A 76 7.40 17.11 -7.58
N GLU A 77 7.05 16.08 -8.32
CA GLU A 77 5.80 15.37 -8.17
C GLU A 77 5.92 14.33 -7.05
N MET A 78 4.84 14.18 -6.31
CA MET A 78 4.71 13.25 -5.19
C MET A 78 4.51 11.83 -5.72
N THR A 79 5.16 10.87 -5.08
CA THR A 79 5.15 9.45 -5.47
C THR A 79 4.23 8.60 -4.60
N VAL A 80 4.01 7.35 -4.99
CA VAL A 80 3.32 6.37 -4.12
C VAL A 80 4.13 6.07 -2.85
N MET A 81 5.45 6.16 -2.90
CA MET A 81 6.28 6.06 -1.69
C MET A 81 6.01 7.24 -0.75
N ASP A 82 5.81 8.44 -1.29
CA ASP A 82 5.44 9.62 -0.49
C ASP A 82 4.04 9.46 0.13
N LEU A 83 3.09 8.89 -0.62
CA LEU A 83 1.79 8.50 -0.08
C LEU A 83 1.96 7.52 1.07
N THR A 84 2.67 6.41 0.84
CA THR A 84 2.94 5.35 1.81
C THR A 84 3.47 5.93 3.13
N ARG A 85 4.54 6.72 3.06
CA ARG A 85 5.17 7.35 4.22
C ARG A 85 4.24 8.33 4.94
N THR A 86 3.46 9.10 4.18
CA THR A 86 2.47 10.02 4.76
C THR A 86 1.38 9.27 5.51
N LEU A 87 0.84 8.17 4.95
CA LEU A 87 -0.19 7.36 5.59
C LEU A 87 0.32 6.68 6.85
N ILE A 88 1.54 6.12 6.83
CA ILE A 88 2.18 5.55 8.01
C ILE A 88 2.28 6.62 9.12
N ALA A 89 2.77 7.82 8.80
CA ALA A 89 2.92 8.90 9.77
C ALA A 89 1.55 9.33 10.38
N LEU A 90 0.51 9.50 9.55
CA LEU A 90 -0.83 9.91 9.99
C LEU A 90 -1.51 8.85 10.88
N CYS A 91 -1.26 7.57 10.61
CA CYS A 91 -1.76 6.48 11.45
C CYS A 91 -0.96 6.33 12.75
N ALA A 92 0.35 6.60 12.70
CA ALA A 92 1.25 6.39 13.82
C ALA A 92 1.14 7.48 14.90
N THR A 93 0.74 8.71 14.57
CA THR A 93 0.64 9.81 15.56
C THR A 93 -0.38 10.88 15.18
N ASP A 94 -0.90 11.57 16.20
CA ASP A 94 -1.70 12.79 16.07
C ASP A 94 -0.89 14.08 16.02
N ARG A 95 0.37 14.00 16.43
CA ARG A 95 1.22 15.17 16.63
C ARG A 95 2.12 15.33 15.40
N PRO A 96 1.93 16.39 14.59
CA PRO A 96 2.78 16.58 13.42
C PRO A 96 4.26 16.69 13.78
N SER A 97 4.61 17.24 14.96
CA SER A 97 5.99 17.31 15.46
C SER A 97 6.66 15.94 15.58
N ASP A 98 5.87 14.88 15.80
CA ASP A 98 6.37 13.53 16.06
C ASP A 98 6.34 12.68 14.78
N ALA A 99 5.86 13.24 13.65
CA ALA A 99 5.62 12.52 12.39
C ALA A 99 6.84 11.75 11.89
N VAL A 100 8.03 12.37 11.95
CA VAL A 100 9.30 11.76 11.50
C VAL A 100 9.68 10.57 12.36
N SER A 101 9.66 10.73 13.69
CA SER A 101 9.97 9.66 14.64
C SER A 101 8.96 8.51 14.52
N ALA A 102 7.67 8.85 14.46
CA ALA A 102 6.58 7.90 14.31
C ALA A 102 6.70 7.11 13.00
N LEU A 103 6.95 7.77 11.87
CA LEU A 103 7.19 7.08 10.59
C LEU A 103 8.38 6.11 10.69
N ASN A 104 9.53 6.57 11.19
CA ASN A 104 10.73 5.74 11.28
C ASN A 104 10.52 4.49 12.14
N ARG A 105 9.69 4.59 13.19
CA ARG A 105 9.33 3.46 14.04
C ARG A 105 8.60 2.34 13.28
N TYR A 106 7.65 2.69 12.41
CA TYR A 106 6.79 1.70 11.73
C TYR A 106 7.29 1.31 10.35
N ARG A 107 7.97 2.19 9.61
CA ARG A 107 8.41 1.87 8.24
C ARG A 107 9.35 0.67 8.18
N ALA A 108 10.18 0.50 9.21
CA ALA A 108 11.14 -0.60 9.33
C ALA A 108 10.57 -1.84 10.04
N ALA A 109 9.28 -1.81 10.43
CA ALA A 109 8.63 -2.98 11.01
C ALA A 109 8.61 -4.12 10.00
N THR A 110 9.06 -5.30 10.39
CA THR A 110 9.18 -6.44 9.49
C THR A 110 8.03 -7.41 9.69
N CYS A 111 7.65 -8.07 8.60
CA CYS A 111 6.69 -9.15 8.60
C CYS A 111 7.28 -10.36 9.33
N GLY A 112 6.66 -10.78 10.43
CA GLY A 112 7.05 -11.99 11.17
C GLY A 112 6.41 -13.26 10.63
N PHE A 113 5.31 -13.13 9.88
CA PHE A 113 4.51 -14.26 9.41
C PHE A 113 3.81 -13.92 8.09
N ALA A 114 4.11 -14.70 7.05
CA ALA A 114 3.40 -14.64 5.78
C ALA A 114 2.00 -15.28 5.94
N ALA A 115 0.96 -14.56 5.56
CA ALA A 115 -0.40 -15.08 5.62
C ALA A 115 -0.80 -15.76 4.31
N LYS A 116 -1.76 -16.67 4.39
CA LYS A 116 -2.42 -17.25 3.21
C LYS A 116 -3.77 -16.58 3.02
N ALA A 117 -4.11 -16.31 1.77
CA ALA A 117 -5.37 -15.72 1.37
C ALA A 117 -5.94 -16.44 0.16
N GLU A 118 -7.18 -16.12 -0.20
CA GLU A 118 -7.82 -16.65 -1.40
C GLU A 118 -8.16 -15.51 -2.36
N LEU A 119 -7.77 -15.65 -3.62
CA LEU A 119 -8.13 -14.75 -4.70
C LEU A 119 -8.63 -15.55 -5.90
N ASP A 120 -9.88 -15.29 -6.31
CA ASP A 120 -10.52 -15.96 -7.44
C ASP A 120 -10.44 -17.49 -7.34
N GLY A 121 -10.66 -18.06 -6.14
CA GLY A 121 -10.62 -19.50 -5.90
C GLY A 121 -9.22 -20.10 -5.77
N LYS A 122 -8.16 -19.27 -5.77
CA LYS A 122 -6.77 -19.73 -5.65
C LYS A 122 -6.17 -19.27 -4.34
N GLN A 123 -5.49 -20.19 -3.65
CA GLN A 123 -4.68 -19.81 -2.49
C GLN A 123 -3.44 -19.03 -2.94
N ILE A 124 -3.19 -17.92 -2.25
CA ILE A 124 -2.09 -17.01 -2.48
C ILE A 124 -1.38 -16.74 -1.15
N GLU A 125 -0.08 -16.49 -1.19
CA GLU A 125 0.66 -15.99 -0.04
C GLU A 125 0.67 -14.47 -0.09
N ILE A 126 0.43 -13.84 1.06
CA ILE A 126 0.41 -12.39 1.25
C ILE A 126 1.47 -12.02 2.30
N GLY A 127 2.42 -11.22 1.87
CA GLY A 127 3.59 -10.83 2.65
C GLY A 127 4.71 -11.86 2.61
N GLU A 128 5.93 -11.40 2.82
CA GLU A 128 7.12 -12.24 2.94
C GLU A 128 7.80 -12.00 4.29
N ILE A 129 8.30 -13.04 4.93
CA ILE A 129 9.02 -12.89 6.21
C ILE A 129 10.23 -11.98 6.00
N GLY A 130 10.33 -10.94 6.83
CA GLY A 130 11.38 -9.92 6.72
C GLY A 130 11.05 -8.74 5.80
N GLU A 131 9.97 -8.82 4.99
CA GLU A 131 9.47 -7.66 4.23
C GLU A 131 9.07 -6.53 5.17
N THR A 132 9.42 -5.29 4.83
CA THR A 132 9.08 -4.14 5.67
C THR A 132 7.63 -3.70 5.46
N PHE A 133 7.05 -3.07 6.48
CA PHE A 133 5.70 -2.50 6.41
C PHE A 133 5.60 -1.41 5.33
N GLU A 134 6.66 -0.60 5.17
CA GLU A 134 6.73 0.41 4.11
C GLU A 134 6.71 -0.23 2.73
N ASP A 135 7.54 -1.24 2.49
CA ASP A 135 7.61 -1.90 1.18
C ASP A 135 6.30 -2.60 0.85
N HIS A 136 5.73 -3.35 1.79
CA HIS A 136 4.47 -4.07 1.58
C HIS A 136 3.31 -3.12 1.28
N LEU A 137 3.20 -2.01 2.03
CA LEU A 137 2.15 -1.01 1.80
C LEU A 137 2.36 -0.27 0.46
N CYS A 138 3.60 0.08 0.12
CA CYS A 138 3.92 0.71 -1.16
C CYS A 138 3.57 -0.22 -2.33
N ASN A 139 3.90 -1.51 -2.21
CA ASN A 139 3.55 -2.54 -3.20
C ASN A 139 2.03 -2.66 -3.36
N LEU A 140 1.29 -2.66 -2.25
CA LEU A 140 -0.17 -2.69 -2.26
C LEU A 140 -0.73 -1.46 -3.00
N LEU A 141 -0.29 -0.25 -2.64
CA LEU A 141 -0.76 1.00 -3.25
C LEU A 141 -0.34 1.16 -4.71
N SER A 142 0.74 0.50 -5.13
CA SER A 142 1.22 0.51 -6.52
C SER A 142 0.57 -0.55 -7.40
N ALA A 143 -0.15 -1.50 -6.79
CA ALA A 143 -0.79 -2.60 -7.50
C ALA A 143 -1.84 -2.08 -8.50
N HIS A 144 -2.08 -2.87 -9.55
CA HIS A 144 -3.11 -2.56 -10.53
C HIS A 144 -4.47 -2.36 -9.85
N PHE A 145 -5.28 -1.40 -10.30
CA PHE A 145 -6.53 -1.02 -9.64
C PHE A 145 -7.48 -2.22 -9.40
N ASN A 146 -7.59 -3.15 -10.36
CA ASN A 146 -8.34 -4.40 -10.19
C ASN A 146 -7.88 -5.25 -9.00
N VAL A 147 -6.58 -5.31 -8.72
CA VAL A 147 -6.01 -6.03 -7.58
C VAL A 147 -6.41 -5.33 -6.28
N LEU A 148 -6.22 -4.01 -6.21
CA LEU A 148 -6.64 -3.17 -5.09
C LEU A 148 -8.15 -3.26 -4.82
N ARG A 149 -8.96 -3.29 -5.88
CA ARG A 149 -10.42 -3.40 -5.78
C ARG A 149 -10.84 -4.73 -5.14
N LYS A 150 -10.19 -5.83 -5.52
CA LYS A 150 -10.47 -7.18 -5.01
C LYS A 150 -9.83 -7.45 -3.64
N SER A 151 -8.75 -6.74 -3.30
CA SER A 151 -8.01 -7.01 -2.06
C SER A 151 -8.81 -6.65 -0.80
N GLY A 152 -9.73 -5.68 -0.87
CA GLY A 152 -10.36 -5.18 0.35
C GLY A 152 -9.33 -4.65 1.36
N GLY A 153 -8.19 -4.14 0.84
CA GLY A 153 -7.02 -3.78 1.61
C GLY A 153 -7.32 -2.81 2.76
N SER A 154 -6.94 -3.08 3.99
CA SER A 154 -6.96 -2.08 5.07
C SER A 154 -5.64 -2.06 5.82
N ILE A 155 -5.29 -0.92 6.39
CA ILE A 155 -4.14 -0.82 7.31
C ILE A 155 -4.61 -0.47 8.70
N GLU A 156 -3.93 -1.02 9.70
CA GLU A 156 -4.10 -0.65 11.11
C GLU A 156 -2.71 -0.41 11.71
N VAL A 157 -2.53 0.70 12.42
CA VAL A 157 -1.31 1.01 13.18
C VAL A 157 -1.68 1.16 14.64
N PHE A 158 -1.03 0.39 15.49
CA PHE A 158 -1.20 0.46 16.94
C PHE A 158 -0.28 1.57 17.43
N GLN A 159 -0.78 2.65 17.99
CA GLN A 159 0.05 3.81 18.36
C GLN A 159 0.91 3.55 19.60
N ASN A 160 0.41 2.70 20.50
CA ASN A 160 1.06 2.39 21.77
C ASN A 160 1.88 1.09 21.77
N ILE A 161 1.92 0.37 20.64
CA ILE A 161 2.68 -0.87 20.45
C ILE A 161 3.34 -0.77 19.08
N PRO A 162 4.60 -1.15 18.90
CA PRO A 162 5.27 -1.06 17.60
C PRO A 162 4.82 -2.19 16.65
N ALA A 163 3.52 -2.26 16.42
CA ALA A 163 2.87 -3.23 15.54
C ALA A 163 1.99 -2.50 14.52
N ALA A 164 1.95 -3.05 13.32
CA ALA A 164 1.02 -2.65 12.27
C ALA A 164 0.46 -3.89 11.59
N ILE A 165 -0.71 -3.74 10.98
CA ILE A 165 -1.42 -4.81 10.30
C ILE A 165 -1.82 -4.32 8.92
N ILE A 166 -1.68 -5.19 7.92
CA ILE A 166 -2.29 -5.02 6.60
C ILE A 166 -3.23 -6.20 6.38
N ARG A 167 -4.51 -5.92 6.13
CA ARG A 167 -5.49 -6.95 5.76
C ARG A 167 -5.74 -6.87 4.28
N VAL A 168 -5.56 -7.97 3.55
CA VAL A 168 -5.78 -8.06 2.10
C VAL A 168 -6.28 -9.46 1.75
N PHE A 169 -7.20 -9.55 0.81
CA PHE A 169 -7.78 -10.81 0.31
C PHE A 169 -8.34 -11.70 1.44
N GLY A 170 -8.84 -11.09 2.51
CA GLY A 170 -9.31 -11.79 3.71
C GLY A 170 -8.19 -12.33 4.63
N GLY A 171 -6.93 -12.28 4.20
CA GLY A 171 -5.78 -12.60 5.05
C GLY A 171 -5.24 -11.37 5.78
N THR A 172 -4.40 -11.61 6.80
CA THR A 172 -3.85 -10.57 7.67
C THR A 172 -2.33 -10.72 7.77
N VAL A 173 -1.59 -9.70 7.35
CA VAL A 173 -0.14 -9.62 7.46
C VAL A 173 0.22 -8.75 8.65
N TYR A 174 1.09 -9.25 9.52
CA TYR A 174 1.48 -8.61 10.76
C TYR A 174 2.92 -8.10 10.67
N PHE A 175 3.12 -6.83 11.01
CA PHE A 175 4.42 -6.17 11.00
C PHE A 175 4.77 -5.73 12.41
N GLN A 176 6.02 -5.95 12.80
CA GLN A 176 6.53 -5.56 14.11
C GLN A 176 7.86 -4.84 13.96
N SER A 177 8.00 -3.67 14.59
CA SER A 177 9.32 -3.05 14.73
C SER A 177 10.20 -3.95 15.59
N THR A 178 11.51 -3.94 15.37
CA THR A 178 12.46 -4.63 16.25
C THR A 178 12.29 -4.13 17.68
N LEU A 179 11.56 -4.93 18.43
CA LEU A 179 11.41 -4.85 19.86
C LEU A 179 12.74 -5.24 20.51
N THR A 180 13.01 -4.69 21.69
CA THR A 180 14.06 -5.24 22.54
C THR A 180 13.73 -6.71 22.88
N ASP A 181 14.73 -7.55 23.18
CA ASP A 181 14.54 -8.99 23.45
C ASP A 181 13.46 -9.26 24.52
N ASP A 182 13.34 -8.34 25.50
CA ASP A 182 12.34 -8.40 26.57
C ASP A 182 10.90 -8.14 26.09
N GLU A 183 10.74 -7.29 25.08
CA GLU A 183 9.45 -6.98 24.49
C GLU A 183 9.02 -8.08 23.50
N GLN A 184 9.96 -8.75 22.81
CA GLN A 184 9.65 -9.86 21.89
C GLN A 184 8.92 -11.03 22.58
N ASN A 185 9.43 -11.51 23.72
CA ASN A 185 8.92 -12.71 24.41
C ASN A 185 7.51 -12.56 25.01
N ASN A 186 6.96 -11.35 25.07
CA ASN A 186 5.66 -11.05 25.67
C ASN A 186 4.64 -10.47 24.68
N SER A 187 4.97 -10.40 23.39
CA SER A 187 4.25 -9.58 22.42
C SER A 187 3.22 -10.31 21.58
N TRP A 188 3.11 -11.65 21.65
CA TRP A 188 2.17 -12.42 20.82
C TRP A 188 1.35 -13.42 21.64
N ILE A 189 0.06 -13.50 21.31
CA ILE A 189 -0.82 -14.60 21.68
C ILE A 189 -1.40 -15.19 20.40
N GLU A 190 -1.61 -16.49 20.37
CA GLU A 190 -2.39 -17.12 19.31
C GLU A 190 -3.88 -16.93 19.60
N ASP A 191 -4.64 -16.51 18.58
CA ASP A 191 -6.10 -16.56 18.65
C ASP A 191 -6.59 -18.02 18.62
N ARG A 192 -7.91 -18.22 18.68
CA ARG A 192 -8.50 -19.57 18.64
C ARG A 192 -8.19 -20.35 17.36
N ASN A 193 -7.74 -19.67 16.30
CA ASN A 193 -7.41 -20.24 15.01
C ASN A 193 -5.89 -20.41 14.83
N GLY A 194 -5.09 -20.19 15.88
CA GLY A 194 -3.63 -20.24 15.80
C GLY A 194 -3.01 -19.03 15.08
N SER A 195 -3.78 -17.97 14.83
CA SER A 195 -3.25 -16.76 14.19
C SER A 195 -2.57 -15.87 15.24
N PRO A 196 -1.32 -15.43 15.00
CA PRO A 196 -0.62 -14.57 15.94
C PRO A 196 -1.31 -13.20 16.04
N TYR A 197 -1.55 -12.73 17.26
CA TYR A 197 -2.11 -11.40 17.55
C TYR A 197 -1.23 -10.65 18.56
N PRO A 198 -0.98 -9.34 18.37
CA PRO A 198 -0.15 -8.58 19.28
C PRO A 198 -0.80 -8.50 20.67
N VAL A 199 -0.05 -8.82 21.71
CA VAL A 199 -0.50 -8.70 23.10
C VAL A 199 -0.52 -7.22 23.46
N VAL A 200 -1.72 -6.65 23.41
CA VAL A 200 -1.97 -5.33 23.96
C VAL A 200 -2.14 -5.46 25.48
N ARG A 201 -1.17 -4.96 26.25
CA ARG A 201 -1.38 -4.72 27.68
C ARG A 201 -2.00 -3.32 27.86
N GLY A 202 -3.28 -3.28 28.26
CA GLY A 202 -4.03 -2.04 28.49
C GLY A 202 -4.97 -1.67 27.34
N ILE A 203 -5.31 -0.37 27.23
CA ILE A 203 -6.18 0.15 26.16
C ILE A 203 -5.36 0.29 24.88
N ALA A 204 -5.74 -0.41 23.82
CA ALA A 204 -5.13 -0.24 22.50
C ALA A 204 -5.55 1.10 21.90
N ALA A 205 -4.59 1.90 21.45
CA ALA A 205 -4.86 3.04 20.59
C ALA A 205 -4.55 2.62 19.15
N VAL A 206 -5.57 2.44 18.33
CA VAL A 206 -5.43 1.96 16.94
C VAL A 206 -5.95 3.00 15.98
N ARG A 207 -5.21 3.23 14.91
CA ARG A 207 -5.69 3.99 13.74
C ARG A 207 -5.74 3.10 12.54
N SER A 208 -6.77 3.27 11.73
CA SER A 208 -6.99 2.46 10.55
C SER A 208 -7.34 3.31 9.35
N ILE A 209 -6.90 2.87 8.17
CA ILE A 209 -7.42 3.37 6.89
C ILE A 209 -8.20 2.24 6.24
N SER A 210 -9.44 2.55 5.85
CA SER A 210 -10.34 1.58 5.25
C SER A 210 -9.95 1.26 3.81
N ALA A 211 -10.49 0.15 3.30
CA ALA A 211 -10.29 -0.24 1.91
C ALA A 211 -10.88 0.73 0.89
N SER A 212 -11.96 1.44 1.21
CA SER A 212 -12.45 2.48 0.31
C SER A 212 -11.46 3.64 0.21
N ASP A 213 -10.89 4.06 1.34
CA ASP A 213 -10.04 5.25 1.39
C ASP A 213 -8.67 4.97 0.77
N LEU A 214 -8.08 3.78 1.01
CA LEU A 214 -6.84 3.36 0.33
C LEU A 214 -7.03 3.29 -1.19
N ARG A 215 -8.18 2.76 -1.66
CA ARG A 215 -8.49 2.69 -3.09
C ARG A 215 -8.71 4.07 -3.70
N GLU A 216 -9.39 4.97 -2.99
CA GLU A 216 -9.60 6.35 -3.45
C GLU A 216 -8.27 7.07 -3.63
N MET A 217 -7.32 6.89 -2.71
CA MET A 217 -6.00 7.51 -2.86
C MET A 217 -5.19 6.86 -3.99
N ALA A 218 -5.15 5.52 -4.05
CA ALA A 218 -4.33 4.80 -5.02
C ALA A 218 -4.83 4.90 -6.47
N ILE A 219 -6.14 5.01 -6.70
CA ILE A 219 -6.69 5.10 -8.06
C ILE A 219 -6.16 6.31 -8.81
N LEU A 220 -5.95 7.45 -8.15
CA LEU A 220 -5.45 8.63 -8.84
C LEU A 220 -4.03 8.42 -9.38
N PHE A 221 -3.13 7.85 -8.57
CA PHE A 221 -1.79 7.49 -9.03
C PHE A 221 -1.83 6.49 -10.18
N PHE A 222 -2.76 5.53 -10.12
CA PHE A 222 -2.97 4.58 -11.20
C PHE A 222 -3.43 5.27 -12.49
N LEU A 223 -4.43 6.15 -12.43
CA LEU A 223 -4.95 6.86 -13.60
C LEU A 223 -3.90 7.76 -14.24
N GLU A 224 -3.16 8.54 -13.44
CA GLU A 224 -2.09 9.40 -13.95
C GLU A 224 -1.01 8.59 -14.68
N ARG A 225 -0.71 7.38 -14.19
CA ARG A 225 0.24 6.45 -14.83
C ARG A 225 -0.25 5.93 -16.16
N GLU A 226 -1.45 5.36 -16.17
CA GLU A 226 -1.97 4.63 -17.34
C GLU A 226 -2.31 5.59 -18.48
N ASP A 227 -2.77 6.79 -18.17
CA ASP A 227 -3.20 7.77 -19.19
C ASP A 227 -2.13 8.83 -19.50
N GLY A 228 -1.07 8.91 -18.70
CA GLY A 228 0.04 9.85 -18.92
C GLY A 228 -0.35 11.32 -18.81
N THR A 229 -1.44 11.62 -18.09
CA THR A 229 -1.96 12.98 -17.88
C THR A 229 -2.26 13.18 -16.40
N THR A 230 -2.09 14.40 -15.88
CA THR A 230 -2.31 14.67 -14.46
C THR A 230 -3.79 14.65 -14.14
N TRP A 231 -4.16 14.29 -12.91
CA TRP A 231 -5.54 14.30 -12.46
C TRP A 231 -6.17 15.68 -12.63
N GLU A 232 -5.42 16.76 -12.40
CA GLU A 232 -5.93 18.11 -12.63
C GLU A 232 -6.25 18.38 -14.10
N ASP A 233 -5.45 17.87 -15.04
CA ASP A 233 -5.71 18.02 -16.48
C ASP A 233 -6.92 17.17 -16.90
N MET A 234 -7.10 15.98 -16.32
CA MET A 234 -8.30 15.16 -16.52
C MET A 234 -9.56 15.88 -16.03
N VAL A 235 -9.48 16.54 -14.88
CA VAL A 235 -10.61 17.32 -14.32
C VAL A 235 -10.86 18.58 -15.16
N ALA A 236 -9.81 19.29 -15.55
CA ALA A 236 -9.91 20.51 -16.35
C ALA A 236 -10.50 20.26 -17.75
N SER A 237 -10.19 19.09 -18.34
CA SER A 237 -10.75 18.67 -19.63
C SER A 237 -12.18 18.09 -19.53
N GLY A 238 -12.70 17.87 -18.32
CA GLY A 238 -14.01 17.24 -18.10
C GLY A 238 -14.04 15.73 -18.34
N ASN A 239 -12.88 15.11 -18.61
CA ASN A 239 -12.78 13.68 -18.98
C ASN A 239 -12.49 12.77 -17.78
N ALA A 240 -12.23 13.31 -16.58
CA ALA A 240 -11.86 12.52 -15.39
C ALA A 240 -12.83 11.37 -15.09
N ALA A 241 -14.14 11.62 -15.19
CA ALA A 241 -15.15 10.59 -14.93
C ALA A 241 -15.17 9.49 -16.00
N GLU A 242 -15.01 9.85 -17.28
CA GLU A 242 -14.94 8.91 -18.40
C GLU A 242 -13.69 8.03 -18.28
N ILE A 243 -12.55 8.65 -18.02
CA ILE A 243 -11.27 7.98 -17.83
C ILE A 243 -11.32 7.01 -16.64
N ALA A 244 -11.82 7.48 -15.49
CA ALA A 244 -12.01 6.63 -14.33
C ALA A 244 -12.97 5.48 -14.64
N ALA A 245 -14.08 5.73 -15.34
CA ALA A 245 -15.05 4.70 -15.68
C ALA A 245 -14.47 3.63 -16.61
N ARG A 246 -13.66 4.02 -17.61
CA ARG A 246 -12.94 3.11 -18.50
C ARG A 246 -12.08 2.12 -17.72
N HIS A 247 -11.27 2.61 -16.78
CA HIS A 247 -10.35 1.77 -15.99
C HIS A 247 -11.03 0.98 -14.88
N VAL A 248 -12.07 1.54 -14.25
CA VAL A 248 -12.78 0.93 -13.10
C VAL A 248 -13.80 -0.11 -13.56
N PHE A 249 -14.51 0.16 -14.64
CA PHE A 249 -15.63 -0.64 -15.12
C PHE A 249 -15.36 -1.35 -16.45
N GLY A 250 -14.23 -1.07 -17.11
CA GLY A 250 -13.91 -1.66 -18.41
C GLY A 250 -14.83 -1.16 -19.53
N VAL A 251 -15.40 0.04 -19.39
CA VAL A 251 -16.22 0.64 -20.46
C VAL A 251 -15.28 0.96 -21.61
N GLY A 252 -15.39 0.22 -22.73
CA GLY A 252 -14.67 0.53 -23.95
C GLY A 252 -15.04 1.92 -24.45
N GLN A 253 -14.10 2.62 -25.12
CA GLN A 253 -14.49 3.79 -25.88
C GLN A 253 -15.45 3.34 -26.96
N GLU A 254 -16.72 3.74 -26.87
CA GLU A 254 -17.59 3.69 -28.04
C GLU A 254 -16.93 4.60 -29.07
N ASP A 255 -16.52 4.02 -30.20
CA ASP A 255 -16.01 4.76 -31.34
C ASP A 255 -17.08 5.79 -31.73
N LYS A 256 -16.91 7.04 -31.30
CA LYS A 256 -17.74 8.16 -31.74
C LYS A 256 -17.39 8.44 -33.19
N SER A 257 -18.04 7.71 -34.09
CA SER A 257 -18.07 7.92 -35.54
C SER A 257 -18.76 9.22 -35.91
#